data_AF-A0A261BL76-F1
#
_entry.id   AF-A0A261BL76-F1
#
_cell.length_a   1.000
_cell.length_b   1.000
_cell.length_c   1.000
_cell.angle_alpha   90.00
_cell.angle_beta   90.00
_cell.angle_gamma   90.00
#
_symmetry.space_group_name_H-M   'P 1'
#
loop_
_entity.id
_entity.type
_entity.pdbx_description
1 polymer ?
#
loop_
_entity_poly.entity_id
_entity_poly.type
_entity_poly.pdbx_seq_one_letter_code
_entity_poly.pdbx_strand_id
1 'polypeptide(L)'
;MADEEEKQQVDKHNWGSEELSKVSDTKEDGDDLKLNTDALGNLFNASAPARPKINIKKEDLQLIMNELELPEATVRAKLIDTNGDVGEALRSLCGL
;
A
#
# COMPACT_ATOMS: atom_id res chain seq x y z
N MET A 1 38.07 -44.98 5.28
CA MET A 1 36.99 -45.11 6.28
C MET A 1 35.90 -44.10 5.93
N ALA A 2 34.66 -44.44 6.26
CA ALA A 2 33.44 -43.86 5.74
C ALA A 2 33.35 -42.33 5.89
N ASP A 3 32.93 -41.71 4.79
CA ASP A 3 32.29 -40.40 4.77
C ASP A 3 30.85 -40.65 5.27
N GLU A 4 30.60 -40.30 6.53
CA GLU A 4 29.29 -40.44 7.16
C GLU A 4 28.62 -39.06 7.14
N GLU A 5 28.14 -38.70 5.95
CA GLU A 5 27.12 -37.68 5.75
C GLU A 5 25.87 -38.18 6.49
N GLU A 6 25.60 -37.60 7.66
CA GLU A 6 24.44 -37.89 8.50
C GLU A 6 23.18 -37.55 7.70
N LYS A 7 22.66 -38.54 6.96
CA LYS A 7 21.41 -38.43 6.22
C LYS A 7 20.27 -38.22 7.22
N GLN A 8 19.90 -36.96 7.39
CA GLN A 8 18.61 -36.58 7.97
C GLN A 8 17.53 -37.41 7.28
N GLN A 9 16.83 -38.23 8.07
CA GLN A 9 15.72 -39.04 7.60
C GLN A 9 14.59 -38.07 7.19
N VAL A 10 14.46 -37.85 5.88
CA VAL A 10 13.38 -37.04 5.33
C VAL A 10 12.07 -37.83 5.48
N ASP A 11 11.19 -37.34 6.34
CA ASP A 11 9.88 -37.94 6.60
C ASP A 11 9.04 -37.97 5.30
N LYS A 12 8.43 -39.11 4.96
CA LYS A 12 7.72 -39.31 3.69
C LYS A 12 6.43 -38.48 3.56
N HIS A 13 6.01 -37.82 4.64
CA HIS A 13 4.88 -36.88 4.67
C HIS A 13 5.31 -35.40 4.69
N ASN A 14 6.55 -35.11 4.32
CA ASN A 14 7.02 -33.79 3.90
C ASN A 14 6.30 -33.36 2.60
N TRP A 15 5.11 -32.76 2.72
CA TRP A 15 4.38 -32.15 1.60
C TRP A 15 4.97 -30.78 1.21
N GLY A 16 6.27 -30.74 0.89
CA GLY A 16 6.94 -29.50 0.49
C GLY A 16 7.40 -28.60 1.66
N SER A 17 7.44 -29.12 2.88
CA SER A 17 7.97 -28.37 4.04
C SER A 17 9.45 -28.02 3.87
N GLU A 18 10.22 -28.91 3.24
CA GLU A 18 11.64 -28.68 2.97
C GLU A 18 11.87 -27.73 1.78
N GLU A 19 10.87 -27.59 0.90
CA GLU A 19 10.90 -26.61 -0.19
C GLU A 19 10.61 -25.18 0.32
N LEU A 20 9.75 -25.06 1.34
CA LEU A 20 9.46 -23.78 2.00
C LEU A 20 10.64 -23.24 2.81
N SER A 21 11.47 -24.11 3.39
CA SER A 21 12.67 -23.68 4.12
C SER A 21 13.65 -22.92 3.23
N LYS A 22 13.70 -23.24 1.92
CA LYS A 22 14.56 -22.59 0.92
C LYS A 22 14.08 -21.21 0.49
N VAL A 23 12.85 -20.82 0.84
CA VAL A 23 12.31 -19.47 0.58
C VAL A 23 12.86 -18.44 1.58
N SER A 24 13.31 -18.90 2.74
CA SER A 24 13.94 -18.05 3.77
C SER A 24 15.46 -17.96 3.64
N ASP A 25 16.09 -18.70 2.73
CA ASP A 25 17.51 -18.53 2.43
C ASP A 25 17.74 -17.11 1.89
N THR A 26 18.37 -16.27 2.71
CA THR A 26 18.79 -14.92 2.33
C THR A 26 19.89 -15.04 1.28
N LYS A 27 19.49 -15.05 0.01
CA LYS A 27 20.39 -14.88 -1.11
C LYS A 27 20.72 -13.39 -1.21
N GLU A 28 22.00 -13.04 -1.26
CA GLU A 28 22.40 -11.68 -1.65
C GLU A 28 21.91 -11.44 -3.08
N ASP A 29 20.93 -10.55 -3.24
CA ASP A 29 20.55 -10.01 -4.53
C ASP A 29 21.78 -9.38 -5.18
N GLY A 30 22.22 -9.91 -6.32
CA GLY A 30 23.36 -9.33 -7.04
C GLY A 30 23.01 -7.91 -7.49
N ASP A 31 23.90 -6.96 -7.21
CA ASP A 31 23.82 -5.56 -7.61
C ASP A 31 23.92 -5.32 -9.15
N ASP A 32 23.19 -6.08 -9.97
CA ASP A 32 23.06 -5.82 -11.42
C ASP A 32 21.84 -4.93 -11.73
N LEU A 33 21.40 -4.14 -10.75
CA LEU A 33 20.32 -3.18 -10.91
C LEU A 33 20.85 -1.93 -11.62
N LYS A 34 20.91 -1.97 -12.95
CA LYS A 34 21.08 -0.77 -13.79
C LYS A 34 19.86 0.12 -13.66
N LEU A 35 19.84 0.94 -12.60
CA LEU A 35 18.80 1.92 -12.33
C LEU A 35 18.80 2.97 -13.45
N ASN A 36 17.82 2.87 -14.34
CA ASN A 36 17.62 3.85 -15.39
C ASN A 36 17.02 5.13 -14.76
N THR A 37 17.86 6.14 -14.54
CA THR A 37 17.50 7.41 -13.90
C THR A 37 16.37 8.15 -14.61
N ASP A 38 16.26 7.98 -15.93
CA ASP A 38 15.19 8.57 -16.74
C ASP A 38 13.81 7.96 -16.44
N ALA A 39 13.75 6.65 -16.17
CA ALA A 39 12.53 5.97 -15.79
C ALA A 39 12.04 6.41 -14.39
N LEU A 40 12.98 6.68 -13.46
CA LEU A 40 12.65 7.26 -12.15
C LEU A 40 12.18 8.71 -12.28
N GLY A 41 12.83 9.52 -13.11
CA GLY A 41 12.42 10.91 -13.35
C GLY A 41 10.98 11.02 -13.86
N ASN A 42 10.59 10.14 -14.78
CA ASN A 42 9.22 10.10 -15.30
C ASN A 42 8.21 9.59 -14.26
N LEU A 43 8.60 8.67 -13.37
CA LEU A 43 7.77 8.20 -12.25
C LEU A 43 7.49 9.30 -11.24
N PHE A 44 8.50 10.08 -10.85
CA PHE A 44 8.31 11.22 -9.93
C PHE A 44 7.42 12.31 -10.55
N ASN A 45 7.56 12.56 -11.86
CA ASN A 45 6.76 13.56 -12.56
C ASN A 45 5.30 13.10 -12.78
N ALA A 46 5.06 11.79 -12.90
CA ALA A 46 3.71 11.22 -12.99
C ALA A 46 3.02 11.08 -11.62
N SER A 47 3.78 11.04 -10.52
CA SER A 47 3.27 10.64 -9.20
C SER A 47 2.59 11.76 -8.39
N ALA A 48 2.62 13.01 -8.82
CA ALA A 48 2.01 14.11 -8.06
C ALA A 48 0.98 14.87 -8.90
N PRO A 49 -0.28 14.39 -9.00
CA PRO A 49 -1.36 15.27 -9.38
C PRO A 49 -1.40 16.43 -8.38
N ALA A 50 -1.21 17.66 -8.88
CA ALA A 50 -1.32 18.87 -8.07
C ALA A 50 -2.74 18.93 -7.48
N ARG A 51 -2.87 18.57 -6.20
CA ARG A 51 -4.18 18.61 -5.54
C ARG A 51 -4.61 20.08 -5.44
N PRO A 52 -5.79 20.46 -5.97
CA PRO A 52 -6.26 21.83 -5.89
C PRO A 52 -6.36 22.25 -4.42
N LYS A 53 -5.95 23.49 -4.14
CA LYS A 53 -5.98 24.05 -2.79
C LYS A 53 -7.39 24.60 -2.55
N ILE A 54 -8.26 23.77 -1.97
CA ILE A 54 -9.67 24.07 -1.75
C ILE A 54 -9.86 24.60 -0.33
N ASN A 55 -10.66 25.65 -0.18
CA ASN A 55 -11.03 26.18 1.13
C ASN A 55 -12.17 25.35 1.73
N ILE A 56 -11.83 24.42 2.62
CA ILE A 56 -12.80 23.61 3.36
C ILE A 56 -13.08 24.30 4.69
N LYS A 57 -14.36 24.57 5.01
CA LYS A 57 -14.74 25.10 6.32
C LYS A 57 -14.65 24.00 7.37
N LYS A 58 -14.24 24.40 8.58
CA LYS A 58 -14.14 23.48 9.72
C LYS A 58 -15.51 22.93 10.13
N GLU A 59 -16.56 23.74 10.03
CA GLU A 59 -17.94 23.38 10.38
C GLU A 59 -18.44 22.22 9.51
N ASP A 60 -18.25 22.33 8.19
CA ASP A 60 -18.65 21.32 7.21
C ASP A 60 -17.91 19.99 7.44
N LEU A 61 -16.62 20.07 7.76
CA LEU A 61 -15.79 18.91 8.08
C LEU A 61 -16.25 18.23 9.38
N GLN A 62 -16.53 19.01 10.44
CA GLN A 62 -17.02 18.47 11.71
C GLN A 62 -18.41 17.86 11.59
N LEU A 63 -19.29 18.45 10.77
CA LEU A 63 -20.62 17.92 10.49
C LEU A 63 -20.52 16.48 9.96
N ILE A 64 -19.73 16.27 8.90
CA ILE A 64 -19.58 14.95 8.27
C ILE A 64 -18.88 13.96 9.22
N MET A 65 -17.86 14.41 9.94
CA MET A 65 -17.16 13.56 10.92
C MET A 65 -18.08 13.07 12.03
N ASN A 66 -18.98 13.93 12.54
CA ASN A 66 -19.88 13.56 13.62
C ASN A 66 -21.05 12.70 13.13
N GLU A 67 -21.63 13.01 11.98
CA GLU A 67 -22.79 12.27 11.46
C GLU A 67 -22.42 10.89 10.90
N LEU A 68 -21.27 10.78 10.23
CA LEU A 68 -20.83 9.51 9.63
C LEU A 68 -19.79 8.77 10.49
N GLU A 69 -19.36 9.36 11.61
CA GLU A 69 -18.32 8.83 12.50
C GLU A 69 -17.02 8.46 11.76
N LEU A 70 -16.70 9.23 10.72
CA LEU A 70 -15.54 8.99 9.85
C LEU A 70 -14.31 9.78 10.30
N PRO A 71 -13.09 9.25 10.04
CA PRO A 71 -11.86 9.97 10.35
C PRO A 71 -11.70 11.21 9.47
N GLU A 72 -11.10 12.26 10.03
CA GLU A 72 -10.88 13.55 9.36
C GLU A 72 -10.19 13.41 8.00
N ALA A 73 -9.22 12.49 7.89
CA ALA A 73 -8.49 12.26 6.65
C ALA A 73 -9.41 11.82 5.50
N THR A 74 -10.36 10.92 5.77
CA THR A 74 -11.32 10.43 4.77
C THR A 74 -12.30 11.52 4.37
N VAL A 75 -12.81 12.28 5.35
CA VAL A 75 -13.74 13.39 5.11
C VAL A 75 -13.07 14.50 4.31
N ARG A 76 -11.84 14.90 4.67
CA ARG A 76 -11.06 15.89 3.91
C ARG A 76 -10.76 15.43 2.50
N ALA A 77 -10.32 14.18 2.32
CA ALA A 77 -10.05 13.65 1.00
C ALA A 77 -11.30 13.74 0.13
N LYS A 78 -12.47 13.38 0.69
CA LYS A 78 -13.72 13.46 -0.05
C LYS A 78 -14.13 14.87 -0.40
N LEU A 79 -14.05 15.80 0.55
CA LEU A 79 -14.33 17.22 0.30
C LEU A 79 -13.36 17.82 -0.72
N ILE A 80 -12.14 17.30 -0.82
CA ILE A 80 -11.20 17.71 -1.87
C ILE A 80 -11.68 17.19 -3.24
N ASP A 81 -12.11 15.93 -3.32
CA ASP A 81 -12.59 15.33 -4.57
C ASP A 81 -13.89 15.98 -5.08
N THR A 82 -14.76 16.46 -4.18
CA THR A 82 -16.03 17.13 -4.54
C THR A 82 -15.91 18.66 -4.62
N ASN A 83 -14.70 19.21 -4.76
CA ASN A 83 -14.45 20.66 -4.82
C ASN A 83 -15.02 21.47 -3.64
N GLY A 84 -15.17 20.85 -2.47
CA GLY A 84 -15.72 21.46 -1.27
C GLY A 84 -17.24 21.41 -1.16
N ASP A 85 -17.93 20.70 -2.07
CA ASP A 85 -19.38 20.49 -1.95
C ASP A 85 -19.70 19.43 -0.89
N VAL A 86 -20.33 19.89 0.20
CA VAL A 86 -20.69 19.07 1.36
C VAL A 86 -21.80 18.07 1.02
N GLY A 87 -22.77 18.47 0.20
CA GLY A 87 -23.93 17.64 -0.14
C GLY A 87 -23.56 16.50 -1.08
N GLU A 88 -22.66 16.75 -2.02
CA GLU A 88 -22.07 15.75 -2.89
C GLU A 88 -21.09 14.85 -2.13
N ALA A 89 -20.27 15.40 -1.22
CA ALA A 89 -19.39 14.61 -0.37
C ALA A 89 -20.19 13.64 0.51
N LEU A 90 -21.25 14.12 1.18
CA LEU A 90 -22.15 13.30 1.98
C LEU A 90 -22.83 12.21 1.17
N ARG A 91 -23.46 12.57 0.04
CA ARG A 91 -24.09 11.58 -0.84
C ARG A 91 -23.10 10.51 -1.28
N SER A 92 -21.92 10.94 -1.71
CA SER A 92 -20.91 10.02 -2.20
C SER A 92 -20.27 9.16 -1.09
N LEU A 93 -20.18 9.64 0.16
CA LEU A 93 -19.80 8.82 1.32
C LEU A 93 -20.88 7.82 1.72
N CYS A 94 -22.15 8.19 1.54
CA CYS A 94 -23.31 7.32 1.77
C CYS A 94 -23.61 6.38 0.59
N GLY A 95 -22.93 6.50 -0.55
CA GLY A 95 -23.16 5.70 -1.75
C GLY A 95 -24.43 6.06 -2.53
N LEU A 96 -24.88 7.32 -2.44
CA LEU A 96 -26.08 7.88 -3.08
C LEU A 96 -25.78 8.74 -4.31
#